data_AF-A0A7C3SF63-F1
#
_entry.id   AF-A0A7C3SF63-F1
#
_cell.length_a   1.000
_cell.length_b   1.000
_cell.length_c   1.000
_cell.angle_alpha   90.00
_cell.angle_beta   90.00
_cell.angle_gamma   90.00
#
_symmetry.space_group_name_H-M   'P 1'
#
loop_
_entity.id
_entity.type
_entity.pdbx_description
1 polymer ?
#
loop_
_entity_poly.entity_id
_entity_poly.type
_entity_poly.pdbx_seq_one_letter_code
_entity_poly.pdbx_strand_id
1 'polypeptide(L)'
;MRPRVDWVTRWEQLGQYAGQWNRLAGAVPFRRWEWLAGWWRHYGQPAEGRRHLAVAVVKDSSGQVIGLAPWYLQQSLREGRVLRWLGGDEVCSDHLSLLWLPGCQ
;
A
#
# COMPACT_ATOMS: atom_id res chain seq x y z
N MET A 1 20.02 6.76 12.91
CA MET A 1 18.56 6.96 12.70
C MET A 1 17.96 5.60 12.38
N ARG A 2 16.97 5.09 13.13
CA ARG A 2 16.31 3.80 12.83
C ARG A 2 14.86 4.07 12.43
N PRO A 3 14.49 3.87 11.16
CA PRO A 3 13.10 4.03 10.75
C PRO A 3 12.23 2.93 11.39
N ARG A 4 10.96 3.26 11.64
CA ARG A 4 9.95 2.34 12.20
C ARG A 4 8.95 1.97 11.11
N VAL A 5 8.57 0.70 11.07
CA VAL A 5 7.55 0.20 10.15
C VAL A 5 6.28 -0.09 10.93
N ASP A 6 5.18 0.52 10.50
CA ASP A 6 3.82 0.25 10.97
C ASP A 6 3.06 -0.55 9.92
N TRP A 7 2.33 -1.60 10.34
CA TRP A 7 1.43 -2.33 9.46
C TRP A 7 0.00 -1.83 9.61
N VAL A 8 -0.59 -1.43 8.48
CA VAL A 8 -1.98 -1.00 8.39
C VAL A 8 -2.77 -2.11 7.71
N THR A 9 -3.60 -2.77 8.50
CA THR A 9 -4.40 -3.93 8.07
C THR A 9 -5.91 -3.66 8.05
N ARG A 10 -6.32 -2.47 8.48
CA ARG A 10 -7.72 -2.04 8.54
C ARG A 10 -7.95 -0.85 7.63
N TRP A 11 -9.06 -0.87 6.93
CA TRP A 11 -9.42 0.13 5.93
C TRP A 11 -9.57 1.53 6.54
N GLU A 12 -10.22 1.61 7.70
CA GLU A 12 -10.50 2.85 8.42
C GLU A 12 -9.20 3.55 8.84
N GLN A 13 -8.17 2.76 9.16
CA GLN A 13 -6.85 3.28 9.51
C GLN A 13 -6.07 3.71 8.27
N LEU A 14 -6.35 3.17 7.10
CA LEU A 14 -5.59 3.49 5.90
C LEU A 14 -5.87 4.93 5.43
N GLY A 15 -7.11 5.39 5.55
CA GLY A 15 -7.54 6.72 5.12
C GLY A 15 -6.77 7.88 5.77
N GLN A 16 -6.23 7.70 6.98
CA GLN A 16 -5.44 8.73 7.67
C GLN A 16 -4.15 9.10 6.93
N TYR A 17 -3.67 8.22 6.03
CA TYR A 17 -2.42 8.40 5.29
C TYR A 17 -2.62 8.98 3.90
N ALA A 18 -3.86 9.29 3.47
CA ALA A 18 -4.16 9.73 2.11
C ALA A 18 -3.30 10.93 1.64
N GLY A 19 -3.11 11.93 2.50
CA GLY A 19 -2.30 13.11 2.17
C GLY A 19 -0.81 12.79 1.99
N GLN A 20 -0.22 12.02 2.92
CA GLN A 20 1.17 11.59 2.86
C GLN A 20 1.41 10.65 1.68
N TRP A 21 0.44 9.77 1.40
CA TRP A 21 0.43 8.89 0.24
C TRP A 21 0.52 9.68 -1.05
N ASN A 22 -0.35 10.67 -1.22
CA ASN A 22 -0.37 11.52 -2.40
C ASN A 22 0.89 12.38 -2.54
N ARG A 23 1.50 12.79 -1.43
CA ARG A 23 2.81 13.46 -1.44
C ARG A 23 3.90 12.53 -1.98
N LEU A 24 3.94 11.28 -1.50
CA LEU A 24 4.95 10.31 -1.90
C LEU A 24 4.73 9.74 -3.31
N ALA A 25 3.47 9.65 -3.76
CA ALA A 25 3.11 9.23 -5.11
C ALA A 25 3.45 10.29 -6.18
N GLY A 26 3.58 11.55 -5.78
CA GLY A 26 3.88 12.67 -6.67
C GLY A 26 2.84 12.82 -7.78
N ALA A 27 3.30 12.99 -9.01
CA ALA A 27 2.44 13.21 -10.18
C ALA A 27 1.91 11.91 -10.82
N VAL A 28 2.26 10.73 -10.32
CA VAL A 28 1.89 9.44 -10.94
C VAL A 28 0.48 9.02 -10.52
N PRO A 29 -0.55 9.15 -11.37
CA PRO A 29 -1.96 9.00 -10.95
C PRO A 29 -2.27 7.60 -10.40
N PHE A 30 -1.73 6.57 -11.02
CA PHE A 30 -1.94 5.16 -10.63
C PHE A 30 -1.31 4.77 -9.30
N ARG A 31 -0.45 5.64 -8.74
CA ARG A 31 0.12 5.46 -7.40
C ARG A 31 -0.63 6.26 -6.33
N ARG A 32 -1.52 7.16 -6.74
CA ARG A 32 -2.22 8.05 -5.80
C ARG A 32 -3.27 7.30 -4.99
N TRP A 33 -3.60 7.89 -3.86
CA TRP A 33 -4.60 7.41 -2.93
C TRP A 33 -5.92 7.11 -3.63
N GLU A 34 -6.42 8.02 -4.44
CA GLU A 34 -7.75 7.92 -5.06
C GLU A 34 -7.86 6.67 -5.94
N TRP A 35 -6.80 6.38 -6.71
CA TRP A 35 -6.74 5.20 -7.56
C TRP A 35 -6.67 3.91 -6.74
N LEU A 36 -5.68 3.82 -5.84
CA LEU A 36 -5.39 2.61 -5.10
C LEU A 36 -6.46 2.30 -4.05
N ALA A 37 -6.92 3.31 -3.32
CA ALA A 37 -8.06 3.19 -2.41
C ALA A 37 -9.33 2.76 -3.17
N GLY A 38 -9.59 3.35 -4.33
CA GLY A 38 -10.69 2.92 -5.21
C GLY A 38 -10.56 1.45 -5.59
N TRP A 39 -9.38 1.04 -6.06
CA TRP A 39 -9.12 -0.34 -6.43
C TRP A 39 -9.37 -1.31 -5.26
N TRP A 40 -8.85 -1.03 -4.07
CA TRP A 40 -9.07 -1.89 -2.90
C TRP A 40 -10.54 -1.98 -2.51
N ARG A 41 -11.27 -0.87 -2.59
CA ARG A 41 -12.71 -0.84 -2.28
C ARG A 41 -13.53 -1.72 -3.22
N HIS A 42 -13.14 -1.82 -4.49
CA HIS A 42 -13.89 -2.57 -5.50
C HIS A 42 -13.41 -4.01 -5.70
N TYR A 43 -12.09 -4.25 -5.60
CA TYR A 43 -11.47 -5.54 -5.95
C TYR A 43 -10.71 -6.20 -4.79
N GLY A 44 -10.44 -5.44 -3.71
CA GLY A 44 -9.63 -5.89 -2.59
C GLY A 44 -10.35 -6.83 -1.61
N GLN A 45 -11.68 -6.81 -1.57
CA GLN A 45 -12.50 -7.60 -0.63
C GLN A 45 -13.38 -8.61 -1.38
N PRO A 46 -12.83 -9.77 -1.80
CA PRO A 46 -13.65 -10.82 -2.41
C PRO A 46 -14.62 -11.41 -1.39
N ALA A 47 -15.78 -11.90 -1.85
CA ALA A 47 -16.80 -12.52 -1.01
C ALA A 47 -16.27 -13.67 -0.12
N GLU A 48 -15.20 -14.33 -0.55
CA GLU A 48 -14.57 -15.46 0.14
C GLU A 48 -13.55 -15.03 1.23
N GLY A 49 -13.32 -13.73 1.45
CA GLY A 49 -12.47 -13.24 2.56
C GLY A 49 -10.98 -13.59 2.45
N ARG A 50 -10.50 -14.00 1.27
CA ARG A 50 -9.12 -14.49 1.07
C ARG A 50 -8.06 -13.39 0.94
N ARG A 51 -8.47 -12.11 0.89
CA ARG A 51 -7.58 -10.96 0.75
C ARG A 51 -7.72 -10.04 1.96
N HIS A 52 -6.60 -9.62 2.52
CA HIS A 52 -6.55 -8.75 3.69
C HIS A 52 -5.60 -7.58 3.43
N LEU A 53 -5.98 -6.38 3.79
CA LEU A 53 -5.12 -5.22 3.64
C LEU A 53 -3.82 -5.42 4.44
N ALA A 54 -2.67 -5.03 3.87
CA ALA A 54 -1.37 -5.19 4.51
C ALA A 54 -0.41 -4.10 4.03
N VAL A 55 -0.75 -2.84 4.27
CA VAL A 55 0.09 -1.71 3.85
C VAL A 55 1.15 -1.44 4.88
N ALA A 56 2.42 -1.42 4.47
CA ALA A 56 3.51 -1.01 5.34
C ALA A 56 3.72 0.51 5.26
N VAL A 57 3.77 1.17 6.41
CA VAL A 57 4.03 2.61 6.55
C VAL A 57 5.37 2.79 7.24
N VAL A 58 6.33 3.38 6.55
CA VAL A 58 7.67 3.65 7.08
C VAL A 58 7.70 5.08 7.62
N LYS A 59 8.08 5.22 8.89
CA LYS A 59 8.22 6.49 9.58
C LYS A 59 9.65 6.73 10.04
N ASP A 60 10.09 7.98 9.99
CA ASP A 60 11.36 8.39 10.57
C ASP A 60 11.27 8.55 12.11
N SER A 61 12.36 8.98 12.75
CA SER A 61 12.40 9.20 14.21
C SER A 61 11.54 10.38 14.69
N SER A 62 11.09 11.26 13.79
CA SER A 62 10.14 12.35 14.10
C SER A 62 8.68 11.93 13.96
N GLY A 63 8.42 10.71 13.46
CA GLY A 63 7.09 10.20 13.17
C GLY A 63 6.56 10.58 11.79
N GLN A 64 7.35 11.26 10.96
CA GLN A 64 6.96 11.58 9.58
C GLN A 64 6.96 10.33 8.70
N VAL A 65 5.94 10.22 7.86
CA VAL A 65 5.85 9.13 6.87
C VAL A 65 6.82 9.42 5.74
N ILE A 66 7.85 8.57 5.64
CA ILE A 66 8.91 8.67 4.64
C ILE A 66 8.79 7.61 3.55
N GLY A 67 7.94 6.61 3.74
CA GLY A 67 7.65 5.62 2.71
C GLY A 67 6.40 4.79 2.96
N LEU A 68 5.88 4.21 1.88
CA LEU A 68 4.67 3.38 1.86
C LEU A 68 4.86 2.19 0.91
N ALA A 69 4.49 1.00 1.36
CA ALA A 69 4.39 -0.20 0.53
C ALA A 69 2.91 -0.62 0.41
N PRO A 70 2.27 -0.35 -0.73
CA PRO A 70 0.85 -0.61 -0.94
C PRO A 70 0.61 -2.09 -1.25
N TRP A 71 0.49 -2.92 -0.22
CA TRP A 71 0.26 -4.36 -0.36
C TRP A 71 -1.05 -4.82 0.26
N TYR A 72 -1.44 -6.03 -0.14
CA TYR A 72 -2.41 -6.86 0.56
C TYR A 72 -1.88 -8.29 0.68
N LEU A 73 -2.38 -9.01 1.67
CA LEU A 73 -2.11 -10.41 1.90
C LEU A 73 -3.18 -11.25 1.21
N GLN A 74 -2.77 -12.11 0.30
CA GLN A 74 -3.63 -13.10 -0.33
C GLN A 74 -3.37 -14.49 0.25
N GLN A 75 -4.45 -15.17 0.63
CA GLN A 75 -4.42 -16.59 0.96
C GLN A 75 -4.66 -17.42 -0.29
N SER A 76 -3.70 -18.26 -0.64
CA SER A 76 -3.75 -19.23 -1.74
C SER A 76 -3.55 -20.63 -1.18
N LEU A 77 -4.34 -21.59 -1.67
CA LEU A 77 -4.19 -22.99 -1.29
C LEU A 77 -2.85 -23.59 -1.76
N ARG A 78 -2.26 -23.04 -2.84
CA ARG A 78 -0.98 -23.52 -3.39
C ARG A 78 0.24 -22.80 -2.81
N GLU A 79 0.14 -21.50 -2.62
CA GLU A 79 1.28 -20.64 -2.24
C GLU A 79 1.26 -20.21 -0.76
N GLY A 80 0.22 -20.58 -0.02
CA GLY A 80 0.03 -20.12 1.36
C GLY A 80 -0.33 -18.63 1.41
N ARG A 81 0.36 -17.88 2.26
CA ARG A 81 0.11 -16.43 2.47
C ARG A 81 1.13 -15.62 1.69
N VAL A 82 0.67 -14.87 0.70
CA VAL A 82 1.53 -14.11 -0.22
C VAL A 82 1.17 -12.64 -0.18
N LEU A 83 2.17 -11.77 -0.06
CA LEU A 83 1.99 -10.33 -0.23
C LEU A 83 1.92 -9.99 -1.72
N ARG A 84 0.89 -9.23 -2.10
CA ARG A 84 0.61 -8.81 -3.49
C ARG A 84 0.48 -7.29 -3.53
N TRP A 85 0.79 -6.70 -4.69
CA TRP A 85 0.65 -5.26 -4.88
C TRP A 85 -0.80 -4.86 -5.01
N LEU A 86 -1.17 -3.85 -4.25
CA LEU A 86 -2.48 -3.23 -4.35
C LEU A 86 -2.53 -2.51 -5.72
N GLY A 87 -3.51 -2.88 -6.55
CA GLY A 87 -3.61 -2.43 -7.95
C GLY A 87 -2.81 -3.26 -8.97
N GLY A 88 -2.19 -4.39 -8.59
CA GLY A 88 -1.22 -5.10 -9.43
C GLY A 88 -1.74 -6.21 -10.35
N ASP A 89 -2.94 -6.75 -10.12
CA ASP A 89 -3.32 -8.03 -10.74
C ASP A 89 -4.14 -7.91 -12.05
N GLU A 90 -4.70 -6.74 -12.42
CA GLU A 90 -5.58 -6.61 -13.60
C GLU A 90 -5.40 -5.35 -14.47
N VAL A 91 -4.56 -4.37 -14.10
CA VAL A 91 -4.38 -3.13 -14.88
C VAL A 91 -2.92 -2.67 -14.85
N CYS A 92 -2.23 -2.73 -15.99
CA CYS A 92 -0.90 -2.15 -16.30
C CYS A 92 -0.09 -1.68 -15.09
N SER A 93 0.53 -2.65 -14.40
CA SER A 93 1.27 -2.52 -13.13
C SER A 93 2.71 -2.03 -13.31
N ASP A 94 3.06 -1.57 -14.51
CA ASP A 94 4.44 -1.23 -14.95
C ASP A 94 5.03 -0.02 -14.19
N HIS A 95 4.22 0.56 -13.29
CA HIS A 95 4.59 1.67 -12.44
C HIS A 95 4.38 1.40 -10.94
N LEU A 96 4.15 0.18 -10.47
CA LEU A 96 4.11 -0.06 -9.01
C LEU A 96 5.53 -0.16 -8.44
N SER A 97 5.85 0.72 -7.50
CA SER A 97 7.11 0.69 -6.75
C SER A 97 6.85 1.03 -5.29
N LEU A 98 7.85 0.76 -4.45
CA LEU A 98 7.92 1.41 -3.15
C LEU A 98 7.91 2.92 -3.35
N LEU A 99 7.15 3.63 -2.52
CA LEU A 99 7.14 5.08 -2.49
C LEU A 99 8.07 5.53 -1.36
N TRP A 100 9.08 6.34 -1.65
CA TRP A 100 10.02 6.88 -0.67
C TRP A 100 10.41 8.33 -0.98
N LEU A 101 10.91 9.07 0.02
CA LEU A 101 11.52 10.38 -0.19
C LEU A 101 12.90 10.27 -0.88
N PRO A 102 13.25 11.18 -1.82
CA PRO A 102 14.58 11.20 -2.44
C PRO A 102 15.71 11.21 -1.39
N GLY A 103 16.70 10.31 -1.53
CA GLY A 103 17.84 10.19 -0.61
C GLY A 103 17.76 9.08 0.44
N CYS A 104 16.75 8.21 0.36
CA CYS A 104 16.58 7.05 1.27
C CYS A 104 16.69 5.68 0.57
N GLN A 105 17.45 5.57 -0.54
CA GLN A 105 17.74 4.30 -1.22
C GLN A 105 18.95 3.58 -0.63
#